data_AF-A0A3D5F9D4-F1
#
_entry.id   AF-A0A3D5F9D4-F1
#
_cell.length_a   1.000
_cell.length_b   1.000
_cell.length_c   1.000
_cell.angle_alpha   90.00
_cell.angle_beta   90.00
_cell.angle_gamma   90.00
#
_symmetry.space_group_name_H-M   'P 1'
#
loop_
_entity.id
_entity.type
_entity.pdbx_description
1 polymer ?
#
loop_
_entity_poly.entity_id
_entity_poly.type
_entity_poly.pdbx_seq_one_letter_code
_entity_poly.pdbx_strand_id
1 'polypeptide(L)'
;LEVWLPAQDTYREISSCSNMLDFQARRMQARFRNPETNKPELLHTLNGSGLAVGRTLVAILENYQQADGSVKIPEALVPYMGGVTEIK
;
A
#
# COMPACT_ATOMS: atom_id res chain seq x y z
N LEU A 1 -6.80 4.99 -0.75
CA LEU A 1 -7.39 4.06 0.25
C LEU A 1 -7.17 4.64 1.62
N GLU A 2 -8.16 4.49 2.51
CA GLU A 2 -8.08 4.95 3.89
C GLU A 2 -8.40 3.80 4.83
N VAL A 3 -7.65 3.69 5.93
CA VAL A 3 -7.79 2.65 6.96
C VAL A 3 -8.41 3.26 8.22
N TRP A 4 -9.24 2.49 8.91
CA TRP A 4 -9.83 2.90 10.18
C TRP A 4 -8.78 2.94 11.29
N LEU A 5 -8.71 4.05 12.04
CA LEU A 5 -7.91 4.17 13.25
C LEU A 5 -8.82 4.40 14.47
N PRO A 6 -9.06 3.38 15.31
CA PRO A 6 -9.94 3.46 16.47
C PRO A 6 -9.65 4.64 17.41
N ALA A 7 -8.37 4.93 17.69
CA ALA A 7 -8.01 6.01 18.61
C ALA A 7 -8.36 7.41 18.08
N GLN A 8 -8.58 7.54 16.77
CA GLN A 8 -8.92 8.79 16.12
C GLN A 8 -10.37 8.84 15.63
N ASP A 9 -11.13 7.76 15.81
CA ASP A 9 -12.52 7.61 15.36
C ASP A 9 -12.74 8.07 13.91
N THR A 10 -11.80 7.74 13.02
CA THR A 10 -11.84 8.18 11.63
C THR A 10 -11.00 7.30 10.71
N TYR A 11 -11.22 7.47 9.41
CA TYR A 11 -10.38 6.89 8.36
C TYR A 11 -9.16 7.78 8.09
N ARG A 12 -7.99 7.17 7.94
CA ARG A 12 -6.74 7.86 7.60
C ARG A 12 -6.14 7.23 6.35
N GLU A 13 -5.63 8.07 5.45
CA GLU A 13 -4.97 7.61 4.22
C GLU A 13 -3.89 6.55 4.53
N ILE A 14 -3.94 5.41 3.83
CA ILE A 14 -2.93 4.33 3.92
C ILE A 14 -2.28 4.03 2.56
N SER A 15 -2.89 4.47 1.48
CA SER A 15 -2.38 4.28 0.13
C SER A 15 -2.94 5.33 -0.83
N SER A 16 -2.08 5.75 -1.76
CA SER A 16 -2.46 6.53 -2.93
C SER A 16 -2.09 5.73 -4.18
N CYS A 17 -3.05 5.60 -5.10
CA CYS A 17 -2.91 4.90 -6.37
C CYS A 17 -3.38 5.82 -7.49
N SER A 18 -2.53 6.02 -8.50
CA SER A 18 -2.75 7.04 -9.53
C SER A 18 -2.32 6.54 -10.91
N ASN A 19 -3.06 6.98 -11.93
CA ASN A 19 -2.69 6.88 -13.33
C ASN A 19 -2.18 8.25 -13.80
N MET A 20 -0.93 8.32 -14.24
CA MET A 20 -0.28 9.55 -14.69
C MET A 20 -0.37 9.74 -16.20
N LEU A 21 -0.99 8.79 -16.91
CA LEU A 21 -0.97 8.72 -18.37
C LEU A 21 0.48 8.88 -18.85
N ASP A 22 0.71 9.71 -19.85
CA ASP A 22 2.03 9.96 -20.41
C ASP A 22 2.84 11.08 -19.70
N PHE A 23 2.34 11.67 -18.61
CA PHE A 23 2.96 12.87 -18.00
C PHE A 23 4.41 12.63 -17.55
N GLN A 24 4.64 11.55 -16.79
CA GLN A 24 5.98 11.20 -16.32
C GLN A 24 6.83 10.65 -17.47
N ALA A 25 6.24 9.84 -18.36
CA ALA A 25 6.92 9.30 -19.53
C ALA A 25 7.46 10.40 -20.45
N ARG A 26 6.69 11.48 -20.66
CA ARG A 26 7.11 12.67 -21.42
C ARG A 26 8.32 13.36 -20.80
N ARG A 27 8.40 13.42 -19.47
CA ARG A 27 9.53 14.02 -18.73
C ARG A 27 10.80 13.18 -18.79
N MET A 28 10.67 11.85 -18.76
CA MET A 28 11.81 10.92 -18.75
C MET A 28 12.18 10.36 -20.13
N GLN A 29 11.39 10.67 -21.17
CA GLN A 29 11.49 10.08 -22.50
C GLN A 29 11.33 8.54 -22.50
N ALA A 30 10.48 8.02 -21.61
CA ALA A 30 10.15 6.59 -21.56
C ALA A 30 9.15 6.25 -22.67
N ARG A 31 9.57 5.39 -23.60
CA ARG A 31 8.81 5.07 -24.82
C ARG A 31 8.75 3.57 -25.04
N PHE A 32 7.71 3.13 -25.76
CA PHE A 32 7.63 1.80 -26.34
C PHE A 32 7.49 1.91 -27.86
N ARG A 33 7.79 0.83 -28.57
CA ARG A 33 7.55 0.76 -30.02
C ARG A 33 6.15 0.21 -30.24
N ASN A 34 5.25 1.04 -30.77
CA ASN A 34 3.90 0.62 -31.09
C ASN A 34 3.95 -0.37 -32.27
N PRO A 35 3.40 -1.60 -32.14
CA PRO A 35 3.44 -2.61 -33.19
C PRO A 35 2.59 -2.27 -34.42
N GLU A 36 1.55 -1.44 -34.27
CA GLU A 36 0.65 -1.04 -35.36
C GLU A 36 1.27 0.09 -36.20
N THR A 37 1.92 1.06 -35.55
CA THR A 37 2.48 2.24 -36.22
C THR A 37 3.98 2.10 -36.52
N ASN A 38 4.65 1.14 -35.88
CA ASN A 38 6.10 0.96 -35.85
C ASN A 38 6.87 2.20 -35.34
N LYS A 39 6.21 3.13 -34.67
CA LYS A 39 6.80 4.37 -34.14
C LYS A 39 7.04 4.28 -32.63
N PRO A 40 8.07 4.96 -32.11
CA PRO A 40 8.21 5.17 -30.67
C PRO A 40 7.08 6.07 -30.15
N GLU A 41 6.30 5.57 -29.19
CA GLU A 41 5.21 6.29 -28.52
C GLU A 41 5.45 6.32 -27.00
N LEU A 42 4.90 7.31 -26.31
CA LEU A 42 5.08 7.45 -24.86
C LEU A 42 4.34 6.33 -24.11
N LEU A 43 4.97 5.80 -23.07
CA LEU A 43 4.31 4.88 -22.14
C LEU A 43 3.29 5.63 -21.27
N HIS A 44 2.29 4.91 -20.76
CA HIS A 44 1.56 5.36 -19.58
C HIS A 44 2.23 4.85 -18.31
N THR A 45 2.27 5.67 -17.26
CA THR A 45 2.83 5.28 -15.96
C THR A 45 1.75 5.27 -14.88
N LEU A 46 1.88 4.31 -13.97
CA LEU A 46 1.04 4.18 -12.79
C LEU A 46 1.94 3.99 -11.57
N ASN A 47 1.44 4.39 -10.41
CA ASN A 47 2.02 3.98 -9.12
C ASN A 47 0.90 3.78 -8.10
N GLY A 48 1.20 2.98 -7.09
CA GLY A 48 0.28 2.67 -6.01
C GLY A 48 1.04 2.17 -4.80
N SER A 49 0.73 2.70 -3.61
CA SER A 49 1.24 2.12 -2.37
C SER A 49 0.49 0.82 -2.06
N GLY A 50 1.22 -0.26 -1.74
CA GLY A 50 0.63 -1.57 -1.41
C GLY A 50 1.27 -2.21 -0.18
N LEU A 51 1.39 -1.55 0.97
CA LEU A 51 0.83 -0.28 1.44
C LEU A 51 1.94 0.56 2.09
N ALA A 52 1.62 1.71 2.68
CA ALA A 52 2.56 2.43 3.55
C ALA A 52 2.81 1.65 4.86
N VAL A 53 3.88 0.84 4.91
CA VAL A 53 4.15 -0.15 5.99
C VAL A 53 4.03 0.42 7.40
N GLY A 54 4.59 1.60 7.67
CA GLY A 54 4.48 2.24 8.98
C GLY A 54 3.04 2.59 9.38
N ARG A 55 2.20 3.03 8.42
CA ARG A 55 0.77 3.30 8.67
C ARG A 55 0.00 1.99 8.86
N THR A 56 0.35 0.94 8.11
CA THR A 56 -0.21 -0.40 8.29
C THR A 56 0.08 -0.96 9.68
N LEU A 57 1.30 -0.76 10.19
CA LEU A 57 1.68 -1.18 11.55
C LEU A 57 0.79 -0.50 12.60
N VAL A 58 0.63 0.83 12.53
CA VAL A 58 -0.26 1.57 13.44
C VAL A 58 -1.69 1.02 13.38
N ALA A 59 -2.22 0.80 12.17
CA ALA A 59 -3.54 0.23 11.98
C ALA A 59 -3.67 -1.18 12.59
N ILE A 60 -2.66 -2.04 12.46
CA ILE A 60 -2.66 -3.38 13.08
C ILE A 60 -2.65 -3.26 14.60
N LEU A 61 -1.76 -2.46 15.18
CA LEU A 61 -1.66 -2.30 16.63
C LEU A 61 -2.97 -1.82 17.24
N GLU A 62 -3.63 -0.81 16.64
CA GLU A 62 -4.89 -0.29 17.18
C GLU A 62 -6.08 -1.22 16.94
N ASN A 63 -6.21 -1.83 15.76
CA ASN A 63 -7.39 -2.63 15.43
C ASN A 63 -7.33 -4.06 15.99
N TYR A 64 -6.14 -4.56 16.36
CA TYR A 64 -5.96 -5.91 16.91
C TYR A 64 -5.59 -5.91 18.40
N GLN A 65 -5.65 -4.75 19.08
CA GLN A 65 -5.46 -4.67 20.53
C GLN A 65 -6.49 -5.53 21.28
N GLN A 66 -6.06 -6.11 22.39
CA GLN A 66 -6.89 -6.88 23.31
C GLN A 66 -7.06 -6.11 24.62
N ALA A 67 -8.02 -6.53 25.45
CA ALA A 67 -8.35 -5.85 26.70
C ALA A 67 -7.19 -5.81 27.72
N ASP A 68 -6.22 -6.73 27.63
CA ASP A 68 -5.04 -6.79 28.49
C ASP A 68 -3.84 -5.98 27.96
N GLY A 69 -4.00 -5.29 26.82
CA GLY A 69 -2.95 -4.50 26.17
C GLY A 69 -2.09 -5.28 25.18
N SER A 70 -2.28 -6.59 25.06
CA SER A 70 -1.63 -7.39 24.01
C SER A 70 -2.20 -7.08 22.62
N VAL A 71 -1.48 -7.43 21.56
CA VAL A 71 -1.93 -7.29 20.17
C VAL A 71 -1.98 -8.65 19.51
N LYS A 72 -3.17 -9.04 19.06
CA LYS A 72 -3.35 -10.25 18.26
C LYS A 72 -2.68 -10.07 16.89
N ILE A 73 -1.84 -11.01 16.48
CA ILE A 73 -1.21 -10.96 15.16
C ILE A 73 -2.24 -11.36 14.09
N PRO A 74 -2.44 -10.57 13.01
CA PRO A 74 -3.29 -10.97 11.89
C PRO A 74 -2.84 -12.32 11.32
N GLU A 75 -3.78 -13.21 11.02
CA GLU A 75 -3.49 -14.60 10.61
C GLU A 75 -2.50 -14.69 9.44
N ALA A 76 -2.62 -13.78 8.45
CA ALA A 76 -1.74 -13.70 7.30
C ALA A 76 -0.27 -13.37 7.65
N LEU A 77 -0.01 -12.78 8.83
CA LEU A 77 1.34 -12.41 9.28
C LEU A 77 1.98 -13.50 10.15
N VAL A 78 1.21 -14.43 10.72
CA VAL A 78 1.72 -15.48 11.63
C VAL A 78 2.89 -16.29 11.02
N PRO A 79 2.88 -16.71 9.74
CA PRO A 79 4.02 -17.42 9.13
C PRO A 79 5.31 -16.61 9.10
N TYR A 80 5.21 -15.28 9.04
CA TYR A 80 6.35 -14.35 9.04
C TYR A 80 6.83 -14.01 10.46
N MET A 81 6.04 -14.35 11.47
CA MET A 81 6.31 -14.07 12.89
C MET A 81 6.84 -15.32 13.62
N GLY A 82 7.28 -16.36 12.90
CA GLY A 82 7.80 -17.60 13.52
C GLY A 82 6.73 -18.40 14.28
N GLY A 83 5.46 -18.27 13.88
CA GLY A 83 4.34 -18.93 14.56
C GLY A 83 3.82 -18.18 15.80
N VAL A 84 4.41 -17.03 16.14
CA VAL A 84 3.87 -16.15 17.19
C VAL A 84 2.51 -15.61 16.74
N THR A 85 1.52 -15.69 17.61
CA THR A 85 0.12 -15.28 17.34
C THR A 85 -0.31 -14.04 18.13
N GLU A 86 0.51 -13.57 19.07
CA GLU A 86 0.22 -12.44 19.95
C GLU A 86 1.53 -11.72 20.34
N ILE A 87 1.48 -10.39 20.43
CA ILE A 87 2.54 -9.54 20.96
C ILE A 87 2.09 -9.04 22.33
N LYS A 88 2.93 -9.19 23.35
CA LYS A 88 2.69 -8.70 24.73
C LYS A 88 3.53 -7.48 25.04
#